data_AF-A0A377I778-F1
#
_entry.id   AF-A0A377I778-F1
#
_cell.length_a   1.000
_cell.length_b   1.000
_cell.length_c   1.000
_cell.angle_alpha   90.00
_cell.angle_beta   90.00
_cell.angle_gamma   90.00
#
_symmetry.space_group_name_H-M   'P 1'
#
loop_
_entity.id
_entity.type
_entity.pdbx_description
1 polymer ?
#
loop_
_entity_poly.entity_id
_entity_poly.type
_entity_poly.pdbx_seq_one_letter_code
_entity_poly.pdbx_strand_id
1 'polypeptide(L)'
;MSEFIGDYLELQLGNGFSWGRGSSSLAKEYIVETDKTHSSGNGIDAIRLNGFNRKNYFNQAIRQDIKNYYKDKPCVMLGVKGFSENTKIEIDHKDGRKNDLRVSDMNSQSLNDFQPLCKAANDVKRQICKRCKETNIRWSAKNIKGNPYDFYEGNENYNDELGCVGCYQYDPVQYRKTVIKKVSELAAHRAVDVVFKTLYEDDEKE
;
A
#
# COMPACT_ATOMS: atom_id res chain seq x y z
N MET A 1 27.74 8.27 -26.43
CA MET A 1 26.50 7.53 -26.69
C MET A 1 25.87 8.18 -27.92
N SER A 2 25.97 7.54 -29.09
CA SER A 2 25.67 8.16 -30.40
C SER A 2 24.53 7.47 -31.16
N GLU A 3 23.91 6.47 -30.55
CA GLU A 3 22.95 5.58 -31.22
C GLU A 3 21.52 6.13 -31.20
N PHE A 4 21.16 6.86 -30.14
CA PHE A 4 19.88 7.55 -29.98
C PHE A 4 20.10 9.06 -30.05
N ILE A 5 19.80 9.67 -31.20
CA ILE A 5 19.98 11.11 -31.48
C ILE A 5 18.71 11.71 -32.08
N GLY A 6 18.58 13.03 -32.00
CA GLY A 6 17.41 13.75 -32.53
C GLY A 6 16.11 13.20 -31.94
N ASP A 7 15.17 12.85 -32.81
CA ASP A 7 13.85 12.33 -32.45
C ASP A 7 13.89 11.00 -31.68
N TYR A 8 14.99 10.24 -31.80
CA TYR A 8 15.17 8.96 -31.11
C TYR A 8 15.82 9.11 -29.73
N LEU A 9 16.19 10.32 -29.32
CA LEU A 9 16.83 10.57 -28.02
C LEU A 9 15.98 10.03 -26.85
N GLU A 10 14.65 10.12 -26.96
CA GLU A 10 13.72 9.62 -25.92
C GLU A 10 13.74 8.10 -25.75
N LEU A 11 14.21 7.34 -26.76
CA LEU A 11 14.36 5.90 -26.69
C LEU A 11 15.61 5.47 -25.92
N GLN A 12 16.51 6.41 -25.59
CA GLN A 12 17.70 6.11 -24.82
C GLN A 12 17.33 5.50 -23.46
N LEU A 13 17.92 4.34 -23.16
CA LEU A 13 17.80 3.71 -21.85
C LEU A 13 18.67 4.50 -20.86
N GLY A 14 18.03 5.23 -19.94
CA GLY A 14 18.68 5.93 -18.84
C GLY A 14 18.97 4.99 -17.67
N ASN A 15 18.72 5.44 -16.43
CA ASN A 15 18.71 4.56 -15.26
C ASN A 15 17.50 3.59 -15.32
N GLY A 16 17.70 2.52 -16.08
CA GLY A 16 16.70 1.51 -16.41
C GLY A 16 15.73 1.92 -17.53
N PHE A 17 14.71 1.10 -17.71
CA PHE A 17 13.75 1.16 -18.82
C PHE A 17 12.57 2.08 -18.52
N SER A 18 12.80 3.39 -18.37
CA SER A 18 11.80 4.37 -17.89
C SER A 18 10.50 4.41 -18.72
N TRP A 19 10.61 4.42 -20.05
CA TRP A 19 9.48 4.51 -20.97
C TRP A 19 8.79 3.17 -21.25
N GLY A 20 9.36 2.04 -20.84
CA GLY A 20 8.75 0.71 -20.97
C GLY A 20 8.38 0.03 -19.65
N ARG A 21 8.39 0.77 -18.53
CA ARG A 21 7.87 0.23 -17.25
C ARG A 21 6.38 -0.06 -17.37
N GLY A 22 5.86 -1.03 -16.62
CA GLY A 22 4.45 -1.43 -16.69
C GLY A 22 3.39 -0.35 -16.43
N SER A 23 3.77 0.87 -16.04
CA SER A 23 2.88 2.03 -15.89
C SER A 23 3.02 3.08 -17.00
N SER A 24 3.93 2.89 -17.96
CA SER A 24 4.16 3.83 -19.07
C SER A 24 3.01 3.82 -20.07
N SER A 25 2.92 4.87 -20.90
CA SER A 25 1.97 4.91 -22.03
C SER A 25 2.15 3.71 -22.95
N LEU A 26 3.40 3.36 -23.28
CA LEU A 26 3.71 2.23 -24.14
C LEU A 26 3.21 0.89 -23.58
N ALA A 27 3.45 0.62 -22.29
CA ALA A 27 2.97 -0.62 -21.66
C ALA A 27 1.45 -0.66 -21.54
N LYS A 28 0.79 0.50 -21.44
CA LYS A 28 -0.67 0.58 -21.44
C LYS A 28 -1.30 0.16 -22.75
N GLU A 29 -0.63 0.44 -23.86
CA GLU A 29 -1.13 0.13 -25.20
C GLU A 29 -0.65 -1.23 -25.70
N TYR A 30 0.56 -1.65 -25.34
CA TYR A 30 1.21 -2.86 -25.84
C TYR A 30 1.72 -3.77 -24.74
N ILE A 31 1.81 -5.07 -25.04
CA ILE A 31 2.54 -6.02 -24.19
C ILE A 31 4.04 -5.83 -24.48
N VAL A 32 4.76 -5.20 -23.54
CA VAL A 32 6.19 -4.93 -23.67
C VAL A 32 6.98 -6.06 -23.02
N GLU A 33 7.83 -6.74 -23.80
CA GLU A 33 8.70 -7.80 -23.31
C GLU A 33 10.17 -7.39 -23.45
N THR A 34 10.98 -7.76 -22.46
CA THR A 34 12.41 -7.48 -22.43
C THR A 34 13.21 -8.77 -22.37
N ASP A 35 14.23 -8.87 -23.19
CA ASP A 35 15.27 -9.90 -23.08
C ASP A 35 16.45 -9.35 -22.28
N LYS A 36 16.99 -10.19 -21.39
CA LYS A 36 18.15 -9.89 -20.54
C LYS A 36 19.14 -11.06 -20.51
N THR A 37 19.03 -11.98 -21.46
CA THR A 37 19.76 -13.25 -21.44
C THR A 37 21.13 -13.17 -22.12
N HIS A 38 21.42 -12.09 -22.86
CA HIS A 38 22.66 -11.94 -23.61
C HIS A 38 23.77 -11.25 -22.81
N SER A 39 23.44 -10.21 -22.04
CA SER A 39 24.41 -9.51 -21.19
C SER A 39 24.38 -10.00 -19.75
N SER A 40 25.53 -10.03 -19.09
CA SER A 40 25.58 -10.30 -17.65
C SER A 40 25.02 -9.12 -16.85
N GLY A 41 24.19 -9.41 -15.85
CA GLY A 41 23.60 -8.40 -14.95
C GLY A 41 22.14 -8.07 -15.23
N ASN A 42 21.72 -6.84 -14.92
CA ASN A 42 20.32 -6.38 -15.03
C ASN A 42 20.01 -5.59 -16.31
N GLY A 43 20.99 -5.51 -17.22
CA GLY A 43 20.87 -4.83 -18.51
C GLY A 43 19.73 -5.41 -19.35
N ILE A 44 19.19 -4.61 -20.26
CA ILE A 44 18.19 -5.04 -21.22
C ILE A 44 18.89 -5.14 -22.57
N ASP A 45 18.83 -6.32 -23.17
CA ASP A 45 19.49 -6.64 -24.43
C ASP A 45 18.56 -6.37 -25.62
N ALA A 46 17.28 -6.70 -25.47
CA ALA A 46 16.28 -6.50 -26.50
C ALA A 46 14.92 -6.16 -25.92
N ILE A 47 14.10 -5.47 -26.71
CA ILE A 47 12.74 -5.08 -26.38
C ILE A 47 11.85 -5.46 -27.57
N ARG A 48 10.68 -6.06 -27.31
CA ARG A 48 9.66 -6.29 -28.33
C ARG A 48 8.26 -5.96 -27.84
N LEU A 49 7.39 -5.61 -28.79
CA LEU A 49 5.95 -5.47 -28.56
C LEU A 49 5.25 -6.76 -28.99
N ASN A 50 4.55 -7.41 -28.06
CA ASN A 50 3.84 -8.67 -28.28
C ASN A 50 2.32 -8.44 -28.36
N GLY A 51 1.91 -7.57 -29.28
CA GLY A 51 0.50 -7.21 -29.49
C GLY A 51 -0.05 -6.18 -28.51
N PHE A 52 -1.34 -5.89 -28.67
CA PHE A 52 -2.04 -4.89 -27.86
C PHE A 52 -2.33 -5.40 -26.46
N ASN A 53 -2.18 -4.51 -25.49
CA ASN A 53 -2.56 -4.77 -24.13
C ASN A 53 -4.07 -4.59 -23.96
N ARG A 54 -4.77 -5.68 -23.63
CA ARG A 54 -6.22 -5.67 -23.40
C ARG A 54 -6.59 -5.57 -21.91
N LYS A 55 -5.62 -5.44 -21.01
CA LYS A 55 -5.88 -5.36 -19.57
C LYS A 55 -6.37 -3.96 -19.19
N ASN A 56 -7.39 -3.91 -18.33
CA ASN A 56 -7.81 -2.66 -17.71
C ASN A 56 -6.70 -2.14 -16.79
N TYR A 57 -6.34 -0.87 -16.96
CA TYR A 57 -5.32 -0.20 -16.17
C TYR A 57 -5.96 0.58 -15.03
N PHE A 58 -5.51 0.30 -13.81
CA PHE A 58 -5.83 1.15 -12.67
C PHE A 58 -5.17 2.53 -12.87
N ASN A 59 -6.00 3.56 -12.95
CA ASN A 59 -5.55 4.94 -13.00
C ASN A 59 -5.11 5.38 -11.60
N GLN A 60 -3.82 5.70 -11.48
CA GLN A 60 -3.21 6.12 -10.21
C GLN A 60 -3.29 7.63 -9.99
N ALA A 61 -3.94 8.38 -10.88
CA ALA A 61 -4.08 9.81 -10.74
C ALA A 61 -4.93 10.13 -9.50
N ILE A 62 -4.45 11.08 -8.69
CA ILE A 62 -5.15 11.55 -7.50
C ILE A 62 -5.65 12.96 -7.79
N ARG A 63 -6.93 13.23 -7.49
CA ARG A 63 -7.56 14.53 -7.66
C ARG A 63 -6.84 15.62 -6.86
N GLN A 64 -6.77 16.83 -7.42
CA GLN A 64 -5.90 17.89 -6.91
C GLN A 64 -6.35 18.46 -5.57
N ASP A 65 -7.65 18.51 -5.29
CA ASP A 65 -8.22 18.88 -3.99
C ASP A 65 -7.78 17.92 -2.87
N ILE A 66 -7.78 16.61 -3.14
CA ILE A 66 -7.28 15.58 -2.23
C ILE A 66 -5.79 15.79 -1.98
N LYS A 67 -5.03 16.07 -3.05
CA LYS A 67 -3.61 16.40 -2.93
C LYS A 67 -3.39 17.60 -2.01
N ASN A 68 -4.16 18.67 -2.23
CA ASN A 68 -4.07 19.90 -1.46
C ASN A 68 -4.48 19.70 0.01
N TYR A 69 -5.44 18.83 0.29
CA TYR A 69 -5.86 18.51 1.66
C TYR A 69 -4.77 17.81 2.48
N TYR A 70 -4.02 16.90 1.84
CA TYR A 70 -3.03 16.05 2.52
C TYR A 70 -1.60 16.59 2.51
N LYS A 71 -1.25 17.51 1.60
CA LYS A 71 0.15 17.97 1.40
C LYS A 71 0.86 18.45 2.67
N ASP A 72 0.13 19.05 3.61
CA ASP A 72 0.68 19.62 4.85
C ASP A 72 0.46 18.71 6.08
N LYS A 73 -0.14 17.54 5.89
CA LYS A 73 -0.39 16.59 6.97
C LYS A 73 0.84 15.71 7.21
N PRO A 74 1.11 15.34 8.47
CA PRO A 74 2.22 14.45 8.78
C PRO A 74 1.97 13.05 8.23
N CYS A 75 3.05 12.33 7.94
CA CYS A 75 3.04 10.91 7.58
C CYS A 75 2.28 10.12 8.65
N VAL A 76 1.22 9.39 8.28
CA VAL A 76 0.42 8.63 9.25
C VAL A 76 1.16 7.45 9.88
N MET A 77 2.27 7.02 9.26
CA MET A 77 3.12 5.96 9.81
C MET A 77 4.20 6.50 10.75
N LEU A 78 4.86 7.61 10.39
CA LEU A 78 6.07 8.10 11.08
C LEU A 78 5.90 9.44 11.80
N GLY A 79 4.80 10.18 11.60
CA GLY A 79 4.53 11.45 12.25
C GLY A 79 5.33 12.66 11.73
N VAL A 80 6.16 12.49 10.69
CA VAL A 80 7.00 13.56 10.11
C VAL A 80 6.23 14.39 9.08
N LYS A 81 6.58 15.67 8.90
CA LYS A 81 6.00 16.58 7.88
C LYS A 81 6.90 16.81 6.65
N GLY A 82 8.01 16.08 6.55
CA GLY A 82 8.96 16.17 5.46
C GLY A 82 9.92 17.35 5.56
N PHE A 83 11.21 17.03 5.65
CA PHE A 83 12.32 17.99 5.74
C PHE A 83 13.54 17.54 4.92
N SER A 84 13.46 16.38 4.28
CA SER A 84 14.49 15.77 3.45
C SER A 84 13.84 14.96 2.33
N GLU A 85 14.61 14.56 1.33
CA GLU A 85 14.12 13.75 0.20
C GLU A 85 13.37 12.49 0.67
N ASN A 86 13.91 11.77 1.65
CA ASN A 86 13.31 10.54 2.17
C ASN A 86 12.09 10.78 3.08
N THR A 87 11.93 12.00 3.60
CA THR A 87 10.82 12.35 4.50
C THR A 87 9.73 13.17 3.82
N LYS A 88 9.96 13.62 2.57
CA LYS A 88 8.99 14.33 1.74
C LYS A 88 7.65 13.59 1.73
N ILE A 89 6.58 14.34 1.93
CA ILE A 89 5.22 13.79 1.97
C ILE A 89 4.74 13.51 0.54
N GLU A 90 4.35 12.26 0.33
CA GLU A 90 3.68 11.74 -0.84
C GLU A 90 2.27 11.32 -0.43
N ILE A 91 1.34 11.36 -1.38
CA ILE A 91 -0.05 11.01 -1.12
C ILE A 91 -0.29 9.69 -1.83
N ASP A 92 -0.58 8.66 -1.05
CA ASP A 92 -0.68 7.30 -1.53
C ASP A 92 -2.08 6.73 -1.32
N HIS A 93 -2.42 5.75 -2.15
CA HIS A 93 -3.69 5.04 -2.05
C HIS A 93 -3.66 4.11 -0.83
N LYS A 94 -4.72 4.09 -0.04
CA LYS A 94 -4.85 3.12 1.05
C LYS A 94 -4.87 1.68 0.52
N ASP A 95 -5.62 1.43 -0.55
CA ASP A 95 -5.59 0.14 -1.25
C ASP A 95 -4.25 -0.07 -1.97
N GLY A 96 -3.38 -0.88 -1.36
CA GLY A 96 -2.08 -1.21 -1.91
C GLY A 96 -2.11 -2.20 -3.08
N ARG A 97 -3.21 -2.95 -3.26
CA ARG A 97 -3.36 -3.88 -4.40
C ARG A 97 -3.94 -3.21 -5.64
N LYS A 98 -4.60 -2.06 -5.48
CA LYS A 98 -5.19 -1.23 -6.55
C LYS A 98 -6.26 -1.99 -7.32
N ASN A 99 -7.14 -2.65 -6.56
CA ASN A 99 -8.24 -3.44 -7.10
C ASN A 99 -9.57 -2.68 -7.04
N ASP A 100 -9.70 -1.64 -6.20
CA ASP A 100 -10.91 -0.82 -6.14
C ASP A 100 -11.05 0.11 -7.36
N LEU A 101 -11.74 -0.37 -8.39
CA LEU A 101 -11.96 0.37 -9.64
C LEU A 101 -12.71 1.69 -9.45
N ARG A 102 -13.47 1.86 -8.36
CA ARG A 102 -14.06 3.17 -8.04
C ARG A 102 -12.96 4.21 -7.85
N VAL A 103 -11.93 3.93 -7.04
CA VAL A 103 -10.84 4.89 -6.79
C VAL A 103 -10.07 5.24 -8.07
N SER A 104 -10.07 4.35 -9.06
CA SER A 104 -9.49 4.62 -10.38
C SER A 104 -10.25 5.71 -11.17
N ASP A 105 -11.53 5.93 -10.89
CA ASP A 105 -12.29 7.06 -11.43
C ASP A 105 -12.13 8.30 -10.53
N MET A 106 -11.51 9.35 -11.09
CA MET A 106 -11.24 10.61 -10.39
C MET A 106 -12.50 11.28 -9.82
N ASN A 107 -13.67 11.06 -10.43
CA ASN A 107 -14.92 11.66 -9.96
C ASN A 107 -15.45 11.00 -8.69
N SER A 108 -15.16 9.70 -8.51
CA SER A 108 -15.64 8.93 -7.35
C SER A 108 -14.62 8.81 -6.22
N GLN A 109 -13.45 9.45 -6.36
CA GLN A 109 -12.44 9.57 -5.32
C GLN A 109 -12.94 10.38 -4.11
N SER A 110 -12.62 9.86 -2.92
CA SER A 110 -12.87 10.50 -1.63
C SER A 110 -11.56 10.68 -0.85
N LEU A 111 -11.57 11.57 0.15
CA LEU A 111 -10.40 11.77 1.02
C LEU A 111 -9.98 10.49 1.76
N ASN A 112 -10.93 9.61 2.07
CA ASN A 112 -10.69 8.39 2.81
C ASN A 112 -9.97 7.31 2.00
N ASP A 113 -9.89 7.45 0.68
CA ASP A 113 -9.18 6.52 -0.20
C ASP A 113 -7.66 6.69 -0.15
N PHE A 114 -7.20 7.79 0.45
CA PHE A 114 -5.81 8.22 0.44
C PHE A 114 -5.25 8.46 1.84
N GLN A 115 -3.94 8.44 1.93
CA GLN A 115 -3.20 8.73 3.15
C GLN A 115 -1.88 9.45 2.84
N PRO A 116 -1.43 10.38 3.71
CA PRO A 116 -0.13 11.02 3.58
C PRO A 116 0.95 10.09 4.13
N LEU A 117 1.94 9.75 3.31
CA LEU A 117 3.09 8.96 3.69
C LEU A 117 4.36 9.70 3.30
N CYS A 118 5.37 9.70 4.16
CA CYS A 118 6.69 10.12 3.70
C CYS A 118 7.25 9.10 2.69
N LYS A 119 8.10 9.55 1.77
CA LYS A 119 8.73 8.72 0.74
C LYS A 119 9.24 7.37 1.25
N ALA A 120 10.03 7.36 2.33
CA ALA A 120 10.55 6.12 2.90
C ALA A 120 9.44 5.14 3.35
N ALA A 121 8.39 5.65 3.99
CA ALA A 121 7.24 4.84 4.41
C ALA A 121 6.43 4.33 3.21
N ASN A 122 6.27 5.16 2.18
CA ASN A 122 5.58 4.77 0.94
C ASN A 122 6.34 3.66 0.21
N ASP A 123 7.66 3.77 0.10
CA ASP A 123 8.52 2.75 -0.51
C ASP A 123 8.46 1.41 0.25
N VAL A 124 8.48 1.45 1.59
CA VAL A 124 8.31 0.25 2.43
C VAL A 124 6.91 -0.35 2.25
N LYS A 125 5.85 0.46 2.30
CA LYS A 125 4.47 0.02 2.05
C LYS A 125 4.36 -0.69 0.71
N ARG A 126 4.98 -0.14 -0.34
CA ARG A 126 4.99 -0.75 -1.68
C ARG A 126 5.59 -2.16 -1.67
N GLN A 127 6.73 -2.37 -1.00
CA GLN A 127 7.34 -3.71 -0.93
C GLN A 127 6.49 -4.68 -0.12
N ILE A 128 5.91 -4.22 0.99
CA ILE A 128 5.00 -5.02 1.82
C ILE A 128 3.77 -5.46 1.01
N CYS A 129 3.14 -4.53 0.28
CA CYS A 129 1.96 -4.83 -0.52
C CYS A 129 2.26 -5.76 -1.71
N LYS A 130 3.45 -5.67 -2.32
CA LYS A 130 3.90 -6.63 -3.34
C LYS A 130 3.98 -8.05 -2.79
N ARG A 131 4.68 -8.23 -1.67
CA ARG A 131 4.79 -9.54 -1.01
C ARG A 131 3.42 -10.09 -0.65
N CYS A 132 2.54 -9.25 -0.07
CA CYS A 132 1.17 -9.63 0.22
C CYS A 132 0.42 -10.11 -1.03
N LYS A 133 0.57 -9.43 -2.18
CA LYS A 133 -0.06 -9.82 -3.44
C LYS A 133 0.50 -11.15 -3.99
N GLU A 134 1.79 -11.38 -3.83
CA GLU A 134 2.47 -12.60 -4.28
C GLU A 134 2.09 -13.83 -3.45
N THR A 135 1.97 -13.66 -2.12
CA THR A 135 1.73 -14.78 -1.20
C THR A 135 0.27 -14.94 -0.77
N ASN A 136 -0.57 -13.94 -1.00
CA ASN A 136 -1.89 -13.80 -0.39
C ASN A 136 -1.92 -13.79 1.15
N ILE A 137 -0.76 -13.55 1.78
CA ILE A 137 -0.63 -13.42 3.23
C ILE A 137 -0.48 -11.94 3.57
N ARG A 138 -1.40 -11.42 4.39
CA ARG A 138 -1.45 -10.03 4.85
C ARG A 138 -0.32 -9.77 5.85
N TRP A 139 0.23 -8.57 5.79
CA TRP A 139 1.31 -8.16 6.68
C TRP A 139 0.79 -7.90 8.09
N SER A 140 1.33 -8.62 9.08
CA SER A 140 0.97 -8.42 10.48
C SER A 140 1.50 -7.09 11.01
N ALA A 141 0.63 -6.32 11.67
CA ALA A 141 1.01 -5.11 12.38
C ALA A 141 1.94 -5.37 13.58
N LYS A 142 2.01 -6.59 14.12
CA LYS A 142 2.93 -6.97 15.20
C LYS A 142 4.40 -6.95 14.80
N ASN A 143 4.70 -6.89 13.49
CA ASN A 143 6.05 -6.59 13.00
C ASN A 143 6.57 -5.24 13.52
N ILE A 144 5.68 -4.30 13.84
CA ILE A 144 6.04 -3.11 14.64
C ILE A 144 5.89 -3.49 16.11
N LYS A 145 7.01 -3.47 16.85
CA LYS A 145 7.01 -3.78 18.28
C LYS A 145 6.05 -2.86 19.05
N GLY A 146 5.30 -3.45 19.99
CA GLY A 146 4.31 -2.76 20.81
C GLY A 146 2.88 -2.78 20.26
N ASN A 147 2.69 -3.17 18.99
CA ASN A 147 1.35 -3.40 18.46
C ASN A 147 0.76 -4.71 19.02
N PRO A 148 -0.42 -4.68 19.66
CA PRO A 148 -0.99 -5.87 20.31
C PRO A 148 -1.76 -6.80 19.35
N TYR A 149 -2.23 -6.29 18.21
CA TYR A 149 -3.04 -7.06 17.26
C TYR A 149 -2.43 -7.04 15.86
N ASP A 150 -2.58 -8.13 15.10
CA ASP A 150 -2.06 -8.24 13.73
C ASP A 150 -2.84 -7.37 12.75
N PHE A 151 -4.16 -7.33 12.91
CA PHE A 151 -5.12 -6.65 12.03
C PHE A 151 -6.19 -5.96 12.86
N TYR A 152 -6.74 -4.85 12.36
CA TYR A 152 -7.93 -4.26 12.98
C TYR A 152 -9.22 -4.94 12.49
N GLU A 153 -9.17 -5.58 11.32
CA GLU A 153 -10.28 -6.33 10.72
C GLU A 153 -9.77 -7.48 9.83
N GLY A 154 -10.54 -8.57 9.78
CA GLY A 154 -10.15 -9.80 9.08
C GLY A 154 -9.01 -10.57 9.75
N ASN A 155 -8.36 -11.44 8.98
CA ASN A 155 -7.29 -12.33 9.45
C ASN A 155 -6.05 -12.27 8.54
N GLU A 156 -5.13 -13.21 8.67
CA GLU A 156 -3.88 -13.27 7.90
C GLU A 156 -4.08 -13.52 6.40
N ASN A 157 -5.15 -14.22 6.02
CA ASN A 157 -5.39 -14.60 4.65
C ASN A 157 -6.14 -13.47 3.93
N TYR A 158 -5.63 -13.08 2.77
CA TYR A 158 -6.31 -12.09 1.95
C TYR A 158 -7.61 -12.67 1.38
N ASN A 159 -8.70 -11.90 1.48
CA ASN A 159 -10.00 -12.16 0.86
C ASN A 159 -10.37 -10.96 0.00
N ASP A 160 -10.86 -11.17 -1.22
CA ASP A 160 -11.25 -10.09 -2.13
C ASP A 160 -12.44 -9.27 -1.64
N GLU A 161 -13.36 -9.87 -0.86
CA GLU A 161 -14.52 -9.15 -0.32
C GLU A 161 -14.11 -8.08 0.70
N LEU A 162 -13.11 -8.37 1.54
CA LEU A 162 -12.56 -7.43 2.51
C LEU A 162 -11.44 -6.57 1.90
N GLY A 163 -10.71 -7.13 0.94
CA GLY A 163 -9.57 -6.52 0.29
C GLY A 163 -8.46 -6.17 1.30
N CYS A 164 -8.00 -4.92 1.25
CA CYS A 164 -6.96 -4.43 2.13
C CYS A 164 -7.48 -3.92 3.49
N VAL A 165 -8.79 -3.73 3.65
CA VAL A 165 -9.42 -3.25 4.90
C VAL A 165 -9.02 -4.15 6.05
N GLY A 166 -8.60 -3.56 7.17
CA GLY A 166 -8.08 -4.28 8.35
C GLY A 166 -6.55 -4.33 8.47
N CYS A 167 -5.82 -4.05 7.39
CA CYS A 167 -4.36 -4.07 7.39
C CYS A 167 -3.82 -2.73 7.92
N TYR A 168 -2.77 -2.76 8.75
CA TYR A 168 -2.10 -1.54 9.20
C TYR A 168 -1.61 -0.67 8.03
N GLN A 169 -1.11 -1.28 6.96
CA GLN A 169 -0.64 -0.55 5.77
C GLN A 169 -1.78 0.15 5.02
N TYR A 170 -3.01 -0.35 5.13
CA TYR A 170 -4.18 0.26 4.52
C TYR A 170 -4.58 1.52 5.28
N ASP A 171 -4.70 1.44 6.60
CA ASP A 171 -5.04 2.61 7.42
C ASP A 171 -4.41 2.53 8.83
N PRO A 172 -3.21 3.11 9.03
CA PRO A 172 -2.55 3.16 10.33
C PRO A 172 -3.36 3.91 11.40
N VAL A 173 -4.17 4.89 10.99
CA VAL A 173 -4.97 5.71 11.92
C VAL A 173 -6.15 4.89 12.42
N GLN A 174 -6.88 4.24 11.51
CA GLN A 174 -7.97 3.35 11.87
C GLN A 174 -7.48 2.18 12.72
N TYR A 175 -6.32 1.61 12.39
CA TYR A 175 -5.70 0.58 13.22
C TYR A 175 -5.56 1.05 14.68
N ARG A 176 -4.92 2.20 14.93
CA ARG A 176 -4.70 2.71 16.30
C ARG A 176 -6.02 2.94 17.03
N LYS A 177 -7.02 3.55 16.37
CA LYS A 177 -8.35 3.78 16.96
C LYS A 177 -9.03 2.46 17.36
N THR A 178 -9.01 1.48 16.48
CA THR A 178 -9.63 0.17 16.73
C THR A 178 -8.90 -0.60 17.82
N VAL A 179 -7.55 -0.54 17.87
CA VAL A 179 -6.78 -1.16 18.95
C VAL A 179 -7.18 -0.58 20.30
N ILE A 180 -7.28 0.75 20.43
CA ILE A 180 -7.71 1.39 21.68
C ILE A 180 -9.08 0.84 22.10
N LYS A 181 -10.04 0.83 21.19
CA LYS A 181 -11.39 0.31 21.46
C LYS A 181 -11.35 -1.16 21.93
N LYS A 182 -10.66 -2.04 21.20
CA LYS A 182 -10.55 -3.47 21.53
C LYS A 182 -9.90 -3.71 22.89
N VAL A 183 -8.84 -2.97 23.21
CA VAL A 183 -8.16 -3.09 24.52
C VAL A 183 -9.07 -2.58 25.64
N SER A 184 -9.76 -1.47 25.44
CA SER A 184 -10.72 -0.93 26.43
C SER A 184 -11.87 -1.89 26.70
N GLU A 185 -12.44 -2.49 25.66
CA GLU A 185 -13.49 -3.51 25.78
C GLU A 185 -12.98 -4.74 26.53
N LEU A 186 -11.78 -5.24 26.18
CA LEU A 186 -11.17 -6.37 26.86
C LEU A 186 -10.91 -6.08 28.35
N ALA A 187 -10.42 -4.88 28.67
CA ALA A 187 -10.17 -4.47 30.04
C ALA A 187 -11.46 -4.37 30.85
N ALA A 188 -12.52 -3.80 30.26
CA ALA A 188 -13.83 -3.70 30.91
C ALA A 188 -14.44 -5.09 31.17
N HIS A 189 -14.42 -5.98 30.17
CA HIS A 189 -14.89 -7.36 30.34
C HIS A 189 -14.14 -8.08 31.45
N ARG A 190 -12.80 -8.03 31.44
CA ARG A 190 -12.00 -8.67 32.49
C ARG A 190 -12.26 -8.10 33.89
N ALA A 191 -12.50 -6.80 34.00
CA ALA A 191 -12.84 -6.19 35.28
C ALA A 191 -14.19 -6.70 35.79
N VAL A 192 -15.18 -6.84 34.91
CA VAL A 192 -16.49 -7.42 35.26
C VAL A 192 -16.34 -8.88 35.68
N ASP A 193 -15.61 -9.69 34.92
CA ASP A 193 -15.40 -11.11 35.23
C ASP A 193 -14.72 -11.30 36.59
N VAL A 194 -13.72 -10.46 36.91
CA VAL A 194 -13.03 -10.48 38.21
C VAL A 194 -13.99 -10.15 39.35
N VAL A 195 -14.78 -9.08 39.22
CA VAL A 195 -15.76 -8.69 40.26
C VAL A 195 -16.80 -9.79 40.45
N PHE A 196 -17.34 -10.34 39.36
CA PHE A 196 -18.33 -11.41 39.42
C PHE A 196 -17.77 -12.63 40.16
N LYS A 197 -16.57 -13.08 39.78
CA LYS A 197 -15.91 -14.20 40.43
C LYS A 197 -15.71 -13.97 41.93
N THR A 198 -15.24 -12.79 42.33
CA THR A 198 -15.04 -12.46 43.75
C THR A 198 -16.35 -12.42 44.55
N LEU A 199 -17.47 -11.99 43.94
CA LEU A 199 -18.76 -11.89 44.62
C LEU A 199 -19.49 -13.23 44.75
N TYR A 200 -19.30 -14.15 43.79
CA TYR A 200 -20.03 -15.43 43.70
C TYR A 200 -19.08 -16.64 43.78
N GLU A 201 -17.96 -16.49 44.49
CA GLU A 201 -16.90 -17.49 44.59
C GLU A 201 -17.34 -18.83 45.23
N ASP A 202 -18.45 -18.81 45.98
CA ASP A 202 -19.04 -19.98 46.63
C ASP A 202 -20.09 -20.70 45.77
N ASP A 203 -20.64 -20.04 44.75
CA ASP A 203 -21.60 -20.65 43.81
C ASP A 203 -20.92 -21.63 42.82
N GLU A 204 -19.58 -21.58 42.71
CA GLU A 204 -18.78 -22.51 41.88
C GLU A 204 -18.35 -23.79 42.63
N LYS A 205 -18.70 -23.96 43.92
CA LYS A 205 -18.24 -25.08 44.78
C LYS A 205 -19.29 -26.18 45.05
N GLU A 206 -20.49 -26.07 44.48
CA GLU A 206 -21.50 -27.16 44.42
C GLU A 206 -21.44 -27.92 43.09
#